data_AF-A0A6M9PPF2-F1
#
_entry.id   AF-A0A6M9PPF2-F1
#
_cell.length_a   1.000
_cell.length_b   1.000
_cell.length_c   1.000
_cell.angle_alpha   90.00
_cell.angle_beta   90.00
_cell.angle_gamma   90.00
#
_symmetry.space_group_name_H-M   'P 1'
#
loop_
_entity.id
_entity.type
_entity.pdbx_description
1 polymer ?
#
loop_
_entity_poly.entity_id
_entity_poly.type
_entity_poly.pdbx_seq_one_letter_code
_entity_poly.pdbx_strand_id
1 'polypeptide(L)'
;MKYLITLLLLAQCVILARTASAQAIYGPAGNYLGYSQTAPSGVTNVYNATGQSVQSFQTDSGQTSFYSPSGTHQGTSTAPVITTPNSTINSPRQVPQAPSVKGW
;
A
#
# COMPACT_ATOMS: atom_id res chain seq x y z
N MET A 1 36.17 -11.10 13.20
CA MET A 1 35.02 -11.01 14.13
C MET A 1 34.18 -9.76 13.90
N LYS A 2 34.72 -8.54 14.09
CA LYS A 2 33.97 -7.27 13.97
C LYS A 2 33.23 -7.12 12.63
N TYR A 3 33.91 -7.34 11.50
CA TYR A 3 33.31 -7.22 10.16
C TYR A 3 32.23 -8.27 9.86
N LEU A 4 32.34 -9.48 10.45
CA LEU A 4 31.35 -10.54 10.29
C LEU A 4 30.05 -10.19 11.00
N ILE A 5 30.16 -9.62 12.21
CA ILE A 5 29.00 -9.15 12.99
C ILE A 5 28.32 -7.98 12.27
N THR A 6 29.10 -7.04 11.72
CA THR A 6 28.56 -5.93 10.93
C THR A 6 27.83 -6.43 9.69
N LEU A 7 28.38 -7.41 8.97
CA LEU A 7 27.74 -8.01 7.80
C LEU A 7 26.42 -8.73 8.18
N LEU A 8 26.41 -9.45 9.30
CA LEU A 8 25.23 -10.16 9.79
C LEU A 8 24.09 -9.18 10.15
N LEU A 9 24.42 -8.06 10.80
CA LEU A 9 23.45 -7.02 11.15
C LEU A 9 22.86 -6.35 9.89
N LEU A 10 23.71 -6.04 8.90
CA LEU A 10 23.25 -5.48 7.63
C LEU A 10 22.34 -6.46 6.86
N ALA A 11 22.68 -7.75 6.85
CA ALA A 11 21.85 -8.77 6.23
C ALA A 11 20.46 -8.90 6.89
N GLN A 12 20.38 -8.84 8.22
CA GLN A 12 19.10 -8.85 8.94
C GLN A 12 18.23 -7.64 8.60
N CYS A 13 18.82 -6.43 8.50
CA CYS A 13 18.08 -5.23 8.10
C CYS A 13 17.49 -5.37 6.68
N VAL A 14 18.23 -5.94 5.73
CA VAL A 14 17.77 -6.12 4.35
C VAL A 14 16.63 -7.15 4.26
N ILE A 15 16.67 -8.20 5.08
CA ILE A 15 15.64 -9.26 5.07
C ILE A 15 14.34 -8.74 5.69
N LEU A 16 14.40 -8.02 6.82
CA LEU A 16 13.22 -7.49 7.51
C LEU A 16 12.50 -6.38 6.73
N ALA A 17 13.23 -5.63 5.90
CA ALA A 17 12.64 -4.56 5.10
C ALA A 17 11.72 -5.06 3.96
N ARG A 18 11.81 -6.33 3.55
CA ARG A 18 11.02 -6.87 2.42
C ARG A 18 9.61 -7.31 2.81
N THR A 19 9.41 -7.62 4.09
CA THR A 19 8.15 -8.19 4.60
C THR A 19 7.22 -7.14 5.18
N ALA A 20 7.71 -5.91 5.37
CA ALA A 20 6.90 -4.77 5.74
C ALA A 20 6.69 -3.88 4.51
N SER A 21 5.45 -3.50 4.24
CA SER A 21 5.11 -2.58 3.14
C SER A 21 4.05 -1.59 3.60
N ALA A 22 4.11 -0.36 3.11
CA ALA A 22 3.08 0.64 3.33
C ALA A 22 2.70 1.29 2.01
N GLN A 23 1.42 1.63 1.86
CA GLN A 23 0.88 2.19 0.62
C GLN A 23 -0.17 3.24 0.94
N ALA A 24 -0.07 4.40 0.30
CA ALA A 24 -1.10 5.43 0.39
C ALA A 24 -2.38 5.02 -0.34
N ILE A 25 -3.52 5.44 0.20
CA ILE A 25 -4.85 5.22 -0.36
C ILE A 25 -5.41 6.58 -0.76
N TYR A 26 -5.73 6.71 -2.04
CA TYR A 26 -6.37 7.90 -2.59
C TYR A 26 -7.78 7.57 -3.07
N GLY A 27 -8.71 8.51 -2.93
CA GLY A 27 -10.05 8.40 -3.49
C GLY A 27 -10.07 8.62 -5.00
N PRO A 28 -11.21 8.40 -5.67
CA PRO A 28 -11.35 8.59 -7.12
C PRO A 28 -10.99 10.00 -7.61
N ALA A 29 -11.20 11.01 -6.77
CA ALA A 29 -10.85 12.40 -7.06
C ALA A 29 -9.38 12.75 -6.72
N GLY A 30 -8.55 11.78 -6.34
CA GLY A 30 -7.15 11.98 -5.96
C GLY A 30 -6.95 12.54 -4.54
N ASN A 31 -8.01 12.66 -3.74
CA ASN A 31 -7.91 13.09 -2.35
C ASN A 31 -7.30 11.98 -1.48
N TYR A 32 -6.40 12.34 -0.57
CA TYR A 32 -5.80 11.40 0.38
C TYR A 32 -6.84 10.86 1.36
N LEU A 33 -6.99 9.54 1.44
CA LEU A 33 -7.93 8.87 2.34
C LEU A 33 -7.21 8.22 3.53
N GLY A 34 -5.92 7.93 3.41
CA GLY A 34 -5.13 7.25 4.43
C GLY A 34 -4.08 6.34 3.84
N TYR A 35 -3.72 5.27 4.55
CA TYR A 35 -2.70 4.33 4.11
C TYR A 35 -2.98 2.92 4.64
N SER A 36 -2.50 1.92 3.91
CA SER A 36 -2.39 0.54 4.42
C SER A 36 -0.95 0.25 4.80
N GLN A 37 -0.75 -0.58 5.82
CA GLN A 37 0.54 -1.08 6.24
C GLN A 37 0.47 -2.56 6.53
N THR A 38 1.29 -3.34 5.83
CA THR A 38 1.50 -4.76 6.06
C THR A 38 2.71 -4.93 6.96
N ALA A 39 2.51 -5.57 8.10
CA ALA A 39 3.58 -5.93 9.02
C ALA A 39 4.27 -7.23 8.58
N PRO A 40 5.50 -7.52 9.06
CA PRO A 40 6.17 -8.79 8.80
C PRO A 40 5.39 -10.04 9.20
N SER A 41 4.39 -9.91 10.08
CA SER A 41 3.46 -10.98 10.44
C SER A 41 2.45 -11.33 9.34
N GLY A 42 2.39 -10.57 8.24
CA GLY A 42 1.41 -10.73 7.17
C GLY A 42 0.07 -10.02 7.44
N VAL A 43 -0.10 -9.43 8.62
CA VAL A 43 -1.29 -8.62 8.95
C VAL A 43 -1.18 -7.27 8.26
N THR A 44 -2.21 -6.90 7.51
CA THR A 44 -2.36 -5.59 6.91
C THR A 44 -3.35 -4.75 7.72
N ASN A 45 -2.91 -3.58 8.19
CA ASN A 45 -3.74 -2.60 8.87
C ASN A 45 -4.05 -1.45 7.91
N VAL A 46 -5.25 -0.88 8.03
CA VAL A 46 -5.70 0.27 7.25
C VAL A 46 -5.93 1.41 8.21
N TYR A 47 -5.33 2.56 7.91
CA TYR A 47 -5.43 3.79 8.67
C TYR A 47 -6.08 4.87 7.82
N ASN A 48 -6.93 5.69 8.44
CA ASN A 48 -7.48 6.88 7.78
C ASN A 48 -6.45 8.02 7.69
N ALA A 49 -6.84 9.13 7.08
CA ALA A 49 -5.98 10.30 6.90
C ALA A 49 -5.47 10.92 8.22
N THR A 50 -6.15 10.69 9.35
CA THR A 50 -5.72 11.17 10.68
C THR A 50 -4.85 10.16 11.43
N GLY A 51 -4.59 8.98 10.84
CA GLY A 51 -3.77 7.93 11.43
C GLY A 51 -4.52 6.98 12.36
N GLN A 52 -5.86 7.02 12.41
CA GLN A 52 -6.65 6.07 13.19
C GLN A 52 -6.84 4.78 12.40
N SER A 53 -6.68 3.63 13.08
CA SER A 53 -6.97 2.32 12.48
C SER A 53 -8.45 2.19 12.20
N VAL A 54 -8.81 1.83 10.98
CA VAL A 54 -10.21 1.65 10.53
C VAL A 54 -10.53 0.21 10.19
N GLN A 55 -9.51 -0.62 9.89
CA GLN A 55 -9.68 -2.04 9.58
C GLN A 55 -8.34 -2.77 9.66
N SER A 56 -8.36 -4.08 9.84
CA SER A 56 -7.22 -4.94 9.52
C SER A 56 -7.66 -6.22 8.83
N PHE A 57 -6.74 -6.86 8.13
CA PHE A 57 -6.96 -8.16 7.51
C PHE A 57 -5.67 -8.96 7.40
N GLN A 58 -5.81 -10.28 7.35
CA GLN A 58 -4.71 -11.21 7.16
C GLN A 58 -5.12 -12.28 6.17
N THR A 59 -4.27 -12.56 5.20
CA THR A 59 -4.46 -13.66 4.26
C THR A 59 -3.64 -14.85 4.71
N ASP A 60 -4.30 -15.98 4.91
CA ASP A 60 -3.69 -17.26 5.22
C ASP A 60 -4.31 -18.35 4.34
N SER A 61 -3.48 -19.21 3.74
CA SER A 61 -3.91 -20.36 2.94
C SER A 61 -4.98 -20.04 1.86
N GLY A 62 -4.94 -18.83 1.29
CA GLY A 62 -5.90 -18.37 0.26
C GLY A 62 -7.22 -17.81 0.81
N GLN A 63 -7.41 -17.77 2.12
CA GLN A 63 -8.53 -17.11 2.78
C GLN A 63 -8.05 -15.83 3.46
N THR A 64 -8.76 -14.73 3.26
CA THR A 64 -8.50 -13.45 3.94
C THR A 64 -9.53 -13.24 5.03
N SER A 65 -9.08 -13.05 6.26
CA SER A 65 -9.90 -12.74 7.43
C SER A 65 -9.83 -11.24 7.74
N PHE A 66 -10.99 -10.63 8.00
CA PHE A 66 -11.11 -9.20 8.28
C PHE A 66 -11.46 -8.98 9.75
N TYR A 67 -10.91 -7.90 10.32
CA TYR A 67 -11.12 -7.53 11.71
C TYR A 67 -11.44 -6.03 11.82
N SER A 68 -12.26 -5.69 12.80
CA SER A 68 -12.50 -4.30 13.19
C SER A 68 -11.26 -3.68 13.82
N PRO A 69 -11.23 -2.35 14.01
CA PRO A 69 -10.18 -1.69 14.80
C PRO A 69 -10.04 -2.23 16.23
N SER A 70 -11.13 -2.75 16.81
CA SER A 70 -11.15 -3.39 18.13
C SER A 70 -10.68 -4.85 18.11
N GLY A 71 -10.30 -5.40 16.95
CA GLY A 71 -9.86 -6.78 16.78
C GLY A 71 -10.99 -7.81 16.66
N THR A 72 -12.24 -7.37 16.55
CA THR A 72 -13.38 -8.27 16.38
C THR A 72 -13.42 -8.80 14.95
N HIS A 73 -13.49 -10.12 14.77
CA HIS A 73 -13.62 -10.74 13.45
C HIS A 73 -14.91 -10.28 12.74
N GLN A 74 -14.77 -9.78 11.51
CA GLN A 74 -15.86 -9.20 10.70
C GLN A 74 -16.27 -10.12 9.54
N GLY A 75 -15.47 -11.15 9.23
CA GLY A 75 -15.77 -12.09 8.15
C GLY A 75 -14.51 -12.56 7.43
N THR A 76 -14.73 -13.43 6.43
CA THR A 76 -13.64 -13.95 5.59
C THR A 76 -14.01 -13.89 4.11
N SER A 77 -13.00 -13.88 3.25
CA SER A 77 -13.15 -13.94 1.79
C SER A 77 -12.07 -14.83 1.18
N THR A 78 -12.44 -15.67 0.22
CA THR A 78 -11.49 -16.42 -0.61
C THR A 78 -11.18 -15.72 -1.93
N ALA A 79 -11.89 -14.62 -2.23
CA ALA A 79 -11.54 -13.76 -3.36
C ALA A 79 -10.26 -12.97 -3.03
N PRO A 80 -9.36 -12.77 -3.99
CA PRO A 80 -8.16 -11.95 -3.79
C PRO A 80 -8.51 -10.55 -3.29
N VAL A 81 -7.94 -10.15 -2.16
CA VAL A 81 -8.05 -8.78 -1.66
C VAL A 81 -7.01 -7.93 -2.37
N ILE A 82 -7.46 -7.18 -3.38
CA ILE A 82 -6.59 -6.28 -4.14
C ILE A 82 -6.59 -4.91 -3.46
N THR A 83 -5.56 -4.60 -2.68
CA THR A 83 -5.27 -3.21 -2.27
C THR A 83 -4.48 -2.52 -3.37
N THR A 84 -5.08 -2.34 -4.54
CA THR A 84 -4.39 -1.73 -5.69
C THR A 84 -3.94 -0.31 -5.33
N PRO A 85 -2.72 0.10 -5.71
CA PRO A 85 -2.35 1.51 -5.70
C PRO A 85 -3.35 2.26 -6.55
N ASN A 86 -4.06 3.24 -5.97
CA ASN A 86 -4.77 4.22 -6.78
C ASN A 86 -3.72 5.15 -7.41
N SER A 87 -3.04 4.63 -8.43
CA SER A 87 -2.07 5.32 -9.24
C SER A 87 -2.79 5.95 -10.43
N THR A 88 -3.83 6.74 -10.17
CA THR A 88 -4.32 7.68 -11.17
C THR A 88 -3.28 8.79 -11.31
N ILE A 89 -2.27 8.54 -12.14
CA ILE A 89 -1.45 9.61 -12.69
C ILE A 89 -2.42 10.48 -13.50
N ASN A 90 -2.83 11.62 -12.93
CA ASN A 90 -3.45 12.69 -13.68
C ASN A 90 -2.38 13.22 -14.66
N SER A 91 -2.18 12.54 -15.79
CA SER A 91 -1.46 13.14 -16.90
C SER A 91 -2.23 14.41 -17.29
N PRO A 92 -1.59 15.59 -17.39
CA PRO A 92 -2.26 16.79 -17.87
C PRO A 92 -3.00 16.48 -19.17
N ARG A 93 -4.23 16.99 -19.35
CA ARG A 93 -4.90 16.89 -20.66
C ARG A 93 -3.95 17.46 -21.70
N GLN A 94 -3.62 16.66 -22.72
CA GLN A 94 -2.89 17.15 -23.88
C GLN A 94 -3.76 18.24 -24.52
N VAL A 95 -3.36 19.50 -24.35
CA VAL A 95 -4.00 20.62 -25.03
C VAL A 95 -3.91 20.35 -26.54
N PRO A 96 -4.99 20.55 -27.32
CA PRO A 96 -4.89 20.49 -28.77
C PRO A 96 -3.74 21.37 -29.22
N GLN A 97 -2.70 20.79 -29.83
CA GLN A 97 -1.65 21.58 -30.45
C GLN A 97 -2.30 22.36 -31.59
N ALA A 98 -2.26 23.69 -31.51
CA ALA A 98 -2.71 24.54 -32.61
C ALA A 98 -1.97 24.10 -33.89
N PRO A 99 -2.67 23.93 -35.03
CA PRO A 99 -2.02 23.60 -36.28
C PRO A 99 -0.93 24.63 -36.56
N SER A 100 0.32 24.20 -36.67
CA SER A 100 1.38 25.07 -37.18
C SER A 100 1.09 25.33 -38.65
N VAL A 101 0.47 26.46 -38.95
CA VAL A 101 0.43 26.96 -40.32
C VAL A 101 1.87 27.30 -40.69
N LYS A 102 2.47 26.49 -41.58
CA LYS A 102 3.76 26.81 -42.18
C LYS A 102 3.59 28.14 -42.91
N GLY A 103 4.22 29.19 -42.37
CA GLY A 103 4.04 30.57 -42.86
C GLY A 103 4.41 30.72 -44.33
N TRP A 104 3.62 31.56 -45.00
CA TRP A 104 3.80 32.23 -46.30
C TRP A 104 4.28 31.38 -47.48
#